data_AF-A0A239AWV6-F1
#
_entry.id   AF-A0A239AWV6-F1
#
_cell.length_a   1.000
_cell.length_b   1.000
_cell.length_c   1.000
_cell.angle_alpha   90.00
_cell.angle_beta   90.00
_cell.angle_gamma   90.00
#
_symmetry.space_group_name_H-M   'P 1'
#
loop_
_entity.id
_entity.type
_entity.pdbx_description
1 polymer ?
#
loop_
_entity_poly.entity_id
_entity_poly.type
_entity_poly.pdbx_seq_one_letter_code
_entity_poly.pdbx_strand_id
1 'polypeptide(L)'
;MKRVLAASLAATLGVLLAASPVAAAGKPLDVVKKAVITRIDKRLDALKKDSAALDKAKHLQAAHKQTLQQLIDGQSAELTKLRAKTEAETTAEALKADARSMVVDYRVFILTGPKVRLSIVIDTELAAAGKLHDRENADDAKLDAVEKSLDGKVDALLAIQPGPDGDAIRAQVKTIRTTAKDARATLKALNKSTRGK
;
A
#
# COMPACT_ATOMS: atom_id res chain seq x y z
N MET A 1 -8.72 -55.42 9.92
CA MET A 1 -7.38 -55.89 9.50
C MET A 1 -6.35 -54.97 10.18
N LYS A 2 -6.00 -55.14 11.47
CA LYS A 2 -4.94 -56.00 12.04
C LYS A 2 -3.62 -56.06 11.25
N ARG A 3 -2.58 -55.39 11.80
CA ARG A 3 -1.11 -55.65 11.85
C ARG A 3 -0.52 -54.33 12.43
N VAL A 4 -0.05 -54.15 13.68
CA VAL A 4 0.89 -54.85 14.58
C VAL A 4 2.28 -55.10 13.98
N LEU A 5 3.27 -54.35 14.49
CA LEU A 5 4.69 -54.69 14.79
C LEU A 5 5.35 -53.41 15.37
N ALA A 6 5.58 -53.34 16.69
CA ALA A 6 6.80 -53.74 17.43
C ALA A 6 8.02 -52.86 17.06
N ALA A 7 8.43 -51.90 17.90
CA ALA A 7 9.26 -52.04 19.11
C ALA A 7 10.73 -51.71 18.81
N SER A 8 11.28 -50.69 19.48
CA SER A 8 12.71 -50.59 19.82
C SER A 8 12.90 -49.56 20.93
N LEU A 9 13.41 -50.09 22.03
CA LEU A 9 13.75 -49.48 23.31
C LEU A 9 15.19 -48.98 23.21
N ALA A 10 15.46 -47.72 23.56
CA ALA A 10 16.82 -47.26 23.83
C ALA A 10 16.76 -46.24 24.97
N ALA A 11 17.16 -46.69 26.15
CA ALA A 11 17.36 -45.88 27.33
C ALA A 11 18.74 -45.22 27.25
N THR A 12 18.78 -43.89 27.33
CA THR A 12 19.99 -43.13 27.67
C THR A 12 19.68 -42.26 28.89
N LEU A 13 20.24 -42.66 30.04
CA LEU A 13 20.37 -41.82 31.22
C LEU A 13 21.33 -40.68 30.88
N GLY A 14 20.83 -39.44 30.93
CA GLY A 14 21.63 -38.23 30.89
C GLY A 14 21.08 -37.23 31.89
N VAL A 15 21.91 -36.85 32.86
CA VAL A 15 21.63 -35.92 33.95
C VAL A 15 20.97 -34.62 33.43
N LEU A 16 19.70 -34.40 33.78
CA LEU A 16 19.04 -33.10 33.62
C LEU A 16 19.48 -32.18 34.76
N LEU A 17 20.53 -31.39 34.52
CA LEU A 17 20.70 -30.14 35.25
C LEU A 17 19.48 -29.28 34.95
N ALA A 18 18.62 -29.09 35.95
CA ALA A 18 17.58 -28.09 35.96
C ALA A 18 18.23 -26.70 35.92
N ALA A 19 18.59 -26.24 34.72
CA ALA A 19 18.79 -24.83 34.47
C ALA A 19 17.40 -24.18 34.50
N SER A 20 17.04 -23.63 35.65
CA SER A 20 15.93 -22.68 35.76
C SER A 20 16.08 -21.66 34.63
N PRO A 21 15.09 -21.47 33.73
CA PRO A 21 15.16 -20.38 32.78
C PRO A 21 15.15 -19.10 33.60
N VAL A 22 16.26 -18.35 33.53
CA VAL A 22 16.34 -16.98 34.02
C VAL A 22 15.28 -16.20 33.26
N ALA A 23 14.10 -16.05 33.88
CA ALA A 23 13.03 -15.19 33.44
C ALA A 23 13.49 -13.72 33.61
N ALA A 24 14.36 -13.26 32.72
CA ALA A 24 14.78 -11.87 32.62
C ALA A 24 14.76 -11.36 31.16
N ALA A 25 13.94 -11.97 30.29
CA ALA A 25 13.87 -11.67 28.86
C ALA A 25 12.62 -10.87 28.40
N GLY A 26 11.72 -10.48 29.30
CA GLY A 26 10.45 -9.82 28.92
C GLY A 26 10.59 -8.35 28.51
N LYS A 27 11.37 -7.55 29.25
CA LYS A 27 11.46 -6.09 29.05
C LYS A 27 11.97 -5.67 27.65
N PRO A 28 12.98 -6.33 27.04
CA PRO A 28 13.44 -5.96 25.70
C PRO A 28 12.41 -6.28 24.62
N LEU A 29 11.74 -7.44 24.71
CA LEU A 29 10.76 -7.87 23.71
C LEU A 29 9.53 -6.96 23.73
N ASP A 30 9.01 -6.61 24.91
CA ASP A 30 7.83 -5.74 25.05
C ASP A 30 8.06 -4.34 24.48
N VAL A 31 9.27 -3.78 24.65
CA VAL A 31 9.65 -2.50 24.04
C VAL A 31 9.62 -2.59 22.51
N VAL A 32 10.17 -3.66 21.93
CA VAL A 32 10.17 -3.86 20.48
C VAL A 32 8.75 -4.08 19.96
N LYS A 33 7.93 -4.90 20.65
CA LYS A 33 6.51 -5.10 20.30
C LYS A 33 5.77 -3.77 20.23
N LYS A 34 5.90 -2.93 21.26
CA LYS A 34 5.26 -1.61 21.31
C LYS A 34 5.68 -0.74 20.13
N ALA A 35 6.96 -0.79 19.73
CA ALA A 35 7.44 -0.08 18.56
C ALA A 35 6.89 -0.62 17.23
N VAL A 36 6.75 -1.95 17.09
CA VAL A 36 6.13 -2.60 15.93
C VAL A 36 4.64 -2.23 15.85
N ILE A 37 3.89 -2.35 16.94
CA ILE A 37 2.47 -1.97 17.04
C ILE A 37 2.27 -0.50 16.66
N THR A 38 3.08 0.41 17.21
CA THR A 38 3.03 1.85 16.84
C THR A 38 3.20 2.07 15.34
N ARG A 39 4.04 1.27 14.67
CA ARG A 39 4.26 1.38 13.21
C ARG A 39 3.09 0.77 12.41
N ILE A 40 2.41 -0.24 12.94
CA ILE A 40 1.18 -0.79 12.37
C ILE A 40 0.05 0.24 12.50
N ASP A 41 -0.13 0.82 13.68
CA ASP A 41 -1.14 1.86 13.95
C ASP A 41 -0.98 3.06 13.00
N LYS A 42 0.26 3.52 12.78
CA LYS A 42 0.56 4.58 11.80
C LYS A 42 0.12 4.24 10.38
N ARG A 43 0.16 2.96 9.99
CA ARG A 43 -0.30 2.51 8.67
C ARG A 43 -1.82 2.45 8.60
N LEU A 44 -2.47 1.94 9.66
CA LEU A 44 -3.93 1.94 9.77
C LEU A 44 -4.49 3.38 9.71
N ASP A 45 -3.86 4.33 10.41
CA ASP A 45 -4.21 5.74 10.34
C ASP A 45 -4.04 6.34 8.94
N ALA A 46 -3.00 5.93 8.22
CA ALA A 46 -2.77 6.36 6.85
C ALA A 46 -3.85 5.83 5.90
N LEU A 47 -4.21 4.54 6.02
CA LEU A 47 -5.28 3.91 5.25
C LEU A 47 -6.64 4.58 5.51
N LYS A 48 -6.94 4.93 6.76
CA LYS A 48 -8.15 5.69 7.11
C LYS A 48 -8.17 7.08 6.44
N LYS A 49 -7.03 7.78 6.41
CA LYS A 49 -6.92 9.07 5.72
C LYS A 49 -7.08 8.92 4.21
N ASP A 50 -6.53 7.87 3.64
CA ASP A 50 -6.65 7.56 2.22
C ASP A 50 -8.10 7.24 1.84
N SER A 51 -8.83 6.45 2.64
CA SER A 51 -10.27 6.21 2.44
C SER A 51 -11.08 7.52 2.50
N ALA A 52 -10.82 8.37 3.49
CA ALA A 52 -11.45 9.69 3.58
C ALA A 52 -11.11 10.61 2.39
N ALA A 53 -9.96 10.43 1.73
CA ALA A 53 -9.61 11.15 0.51
C ALA A 53 -10.42 10.65 -0.69
N LEU A 54 -10.65 9.33 -0.82
CA LEU A 54 -11.50 8.75 -1.85
C LEU A 54 -12.94 9.28 -1.76
N ASP A 55 -13.47 9.44 -0.55
CA ASP A 55 -14.83 9.96 -0.37
C ASP A 55 -15.00 11.42 -0.78
N LYS A 56 -13.91 12.20 -0.72
CA LYS A 56 -13.92 13.61 -1.11
C LYS A 56 -13.61 13.81 -2.60
N ALA A 57 -13.17 12.78 -3.31
CA ALA A 57 -12.72 12.86 -4.69
C ALA A 57 -13.90 12.88 -5.68
N LYS A 58 -14.33 14.08 -6.05
CA LYS A 58 -15.52 14.30 -6.92
C LYS A 58 -15.38 13.78 -8.35
N HIS A 59 -14.15 13.71 -8.86
CA HIS A 59 -13.87 13.35 -10.24
C HIS A 59 -13.29 11.93 -10.38
N LEU A 60 -13.09 11.23 -9.26
CA LEU A 60 -12.60 9.85 -9.29
C LEU A 60 -13.65 8.95 -9.94
N GLN A 61 -13.23 8.15 -10.92
CA GLN A 61 -14.11 7.20 -11.58
C GLN A 61 -14.61 6.14 -10.59
N ALA A 62 -15.86 5.71 -10.74
CA ALA A 62 -16.50 4.79 -9.80
C ALA A 62 -15.76 3.45 -9.69
N ALA A 63 -15.30 2.90 -10.82
CA ALA A 63 -14.53 1.66 -10.85
C ALA A 63 -13.18 1.80 -10.10
N HIS A 64 -12.46 2.91 -10.32
CA HIS A 64 -11.23 3.18 -9.57
C HIS A 64 -11.49 3.34 -8.07
N LYS A 65 -12.57 4.06 -7.69
CA LYS A 65 -12.96 4.21 -6.29
C LYS A 65 -13.23 2.86 -5.64
N GLN A 66 -14.01 2.00 -6.30
CA GLN A 66 -14.33 0.67 -5.80
C GLN A 66 -13.07 -0.17 -5.58
N THR A 67 -12.19 -0.24 -6.58
CA THR A 67 -10.94 -1.02 -6.48
C THR A 67 -10.02 -0.50 -5.39
N LEU A 68 -9.87 0.82 -5.26
CA LEU A 68 -9.06 1.45 -4.21
C LEU A 68 -9.65 1.20 -2.81
N GLN A 69 -10.97 1.28 -2.66
CA GLN A 69 -11.63 1.01 -1.39
C GLN A 69 -11.45 -0.46 -0.97
N GLN A 70 -11.65 -1.41 -1.90
CA GLN A 70 -11.41 -2.83 -1.64
C GLN A 70 -9.95 -3.11 -1.22
N LEU A 71 -8.98 -2.46 -1.88
CA LEU A 71 -7.57 -2.55 -1.48
C LEU A 71 -7.34 -2.02 -0.06
N ILE A 72 -7.89 -0.85 0.27
CA ILE A 72 -7.76 -0.24 1.60
C ILE A 72 -8.40 -1.13 2.67
N ASP A 73 -9.59 -1.66 2.43
CA ASP A 73 -10.31 -2.51 3.38
C ASP A 73 -9.54 -3.82 3.63
N GLY A 74 -9.07 -4.46 2.55
CA GLY A 74 -8.25 -5.67 2.63
C GLY A 74 -6.95 -5.45 3.42
N GLN A 75 -6.22 -4.37 3.12
CA GLN A 75 -4.99 -4.05 3.87
C GLN A 75 -5.27 -3.68 5.33
N SER A 76 -6.37 -2.99 5.61
CA SER A 76 -6.77 -2.63 6.98
C SER A 76 -7.09 -3.87 7.81
N ALA A 77 -7.81 -4.84 7.22
CA ALA A 77 -8.12 -6.11 7.87
C ALA A 77 -6.85 -6.91 8.18
N GLU A 78 -5.95 -7.05 7.21
CA GLU A 78 -4.71 -7.81 7.38
C GLU A 78 -3.72 -7.14 8.35
N LEU A 79 -3.60 -5.81 8.33
CA LEU A 79 -2.79 -5.09 9.32
C LEU A 79 -3.38 -5.19 10.73
N THR A 80 -4.71 -5.24 10.87
CA THR A 80 -5.35 -5.49 12.16
C THR A 80 -5.03 -6.89 12.69
N LYS A 81 -5.01 -7.90 11.82
CA LYS A 81 -4.57 -9.26 12.17
C LYS A 81 -3.09 -9.28 12.57
N LEU A 82 -2.22 -8.62 11.80
CA LEU A 82 -0.79 -8.53 12.11
C LEU A 82 -0.54 -7.83 13.46
N ARG A 83 -1.36 -6.82 13.79
CA ARG A 83 -1.32 -6.14 15.09
C ARG A 83 -1.60 -7.11 16.23
N ALA A 84 -2.70 -7.87 16.16
CA ALA A 84 -3.07 -8.87 17.16
C ALA A 84 -2.00 -9.98 17.27
N LYS A 85 -1.46 -10.42 16.13
CA LYS A 85 -0.35 -11.38 16.10
C LYS A 85 0.89 -10.85 16.83
N THR A 86 1.26 -9.60 16.57
CA THR A 86 2.41 -8.93 17.21
C THR A 86 2.26 -8.84 18.72
N GLU A 87 1.03 -8.60 19.23
CA GLU A 87 0.75 -8.58 20.66
C GLU A 87 1.01 -9.94 21.31
N ALA A 88 0.56 -11.01 20.65
CA ALA A 88 0.68 -12.39 21.11
C ALA A 88 2.09 -13.01 20.96
N GLU A 89 3.00 -12.34 20.25
CA GLU A 89 4.32 -12.89 19.92
C GLU A 89 5.18 -13.17 21.18
N THR A 90 5.96 -14.23 21.20
CA THR A 90 6.80 -14.58 22.37
C THR A 90 8.29 -14.65 22.05
N THR A 91 8.65 -14.51 20.78
CA THR A 91 10.02 -14.66 20.30
C THR A 91 10.47 -13.43 19.50
N ALA A 92 11.77 -13.12 19.56
CA ALA A 92 12.34 -11.99 18.82
C ALA A 92 12.36 -12.26 17.30
N GLU A 93 12.56 -13.52 16.92
CA GLU A 93 12.65 -13.98 15.54
C GLU A 93 11.33 -13.80 14.80
N ALA A 94 10.21 -14.26 15.38
CA ALA A 94 8.90 -14.10 14.75
C ALA A 94 8.42 -12.63 14.81
N LEU A 95 8.75 -11.88 15.87
CA LEU A 95 8.49 -10.44 15.91
C LEU A 95 9.23 -9.69 14.78
N LYS A 96 10.47 -10.08 14.48
CA LYS A 96 11.24 -9.52 13.36
C LYS A 96 10.62 -9.86 12.01
N ALA A 97 10.12 -11.10 11.84
CA ALA A 97 9.41 -11.50 10.63
C ALA A 97 8.13 -10.68 10.43
N ASP A 98 7.34 -10.51 11.49
CA ASP A 98 6.12 -9.70 11.47
C ASP A 98 6.42 -8.23 11.18
N ALA A 99 7.46 -7.68 11.80
CA ALA A 99 7.91 -6.33 11.53
C ALA A 99 8.37 -6.12 10.08
N ARG A 100 8.91 -7.16 9.42
CA ARG A 100 9.29 -7.12 8.00
C ARG A 100 8.06 -7.18 7.10
N SER A 101 7.11 -8.06 7.40
CA SER A 101 5.88 -8.23 6.62
C SER A 101 5.09 -6.91 6.51
N MET A 102 5.02 -6.13 7.61
CA MET A 102 4.34 -4.82 7.61
C MET A 102 4.90 -3.85 6.54
N VAL A 103 6.17 -4.01 6.18
CA VAL A 103 6.87 -3.16 5.21
C VAL A 103 6.77 -3.77 3.82
N VAL A 104 7.05 -5.06 3.66
CA VAL A 104 7.20 -5.71 2.36
C VAL A 104 5.85 -6.02 1.72
N ASP A 105 4.89 -6.51 2.49
CA ASP A 105 3.65 -7.09 1.96
C ASP A 105 2.53 -6.05 1.85
N TYR A 106 2.58 -4.97 2.64
CA TYR A 106 1.54 -3.92 2.63
C TYR A 106 1.98 -2.61 1.97
N ARG A 107 3.26 -2.24 2.08
CA ARG A 107 3.88 -1.04 1.45
C ARG A 107 3.06 0.26 1.49
N VAL A 108 2.22 0.45 2.52
CA VAL A 108 1.20 1.53 2.60
C VAL A 108 1.72 2.90 2.18
N PHE A 109 2.88 3.32 2.71
CA PHE A 109 3.41 4.66 2.46
C PHE A 109 4.03 4.87 1.07
N ILE A 110 4.61 3.82 0.46
CA ILE A 110 5.31 3.95 -0.83
C ILE A 110 4.48 3.48 -2.02
N LEU A 111 3.38 2.76 -1.76
CA LEU A 111 2.51 2.20 -2.79
C LEU A 111 1.05 2.58 -2.59
N THR A 112 0.38 2.12 -1.53
CA THR A 112 -1.07 2.33 -1.38
C THR A 112 -1.47 3.81 -1.33
N GLY A 113 -0.79 4.62 -0.51
CA GLY A 113 -1.05 6.06 -0.45
C GLY A 113 -0.80 6.76 -1.80
N PRO A 114 0.33 6.48 -2.50
CA PRO A 114 0.52 6.95 -3.86
C PRO A 114 -0.54 6.47 -4.86
N LYS A 115 -1.03 5.22 -4.79
CA LYS A 115 -2.13 4.72 -5.63
C LYS A 115 -3.34 5.64 -5.52
N VAL A 116 -3.82 5.85 -4.29
CA VAL A 116 -4.99 6.69 -4.00
C VAL A 116 -4.80 8.12 -4.52
N ARG A 117 -3.69 8.78 -4.14
CA ARG A 117 -3.47 10.18 -4.52
C ARG A 117 -3.31 10.38 -6.03
N LEU A 118 -2.59 9.49 -6.71
CA LEU A 118 -2.36 9.63 -8.14
C LEU A 118 -3.60 9.26 -8.95
N SER A 119 -4.38 8.25 -8.57
CA SER A 119 -5.67 7.96 -9.23
C SER A 119 -6.62 9.15 -9.15
N ILE A 120 -6.75 9.79 -7.97
CA ILE A 120 -7.56 11.00 -7.81
C ILE A 120 -7.06 12.12 -8.74
N VAL A 121 -5.74 12.33 -8.80
CA VAL A 121 -5.15 13.37 -9.66
C VAL A 121 -5.44 13.05 -11.13
N ILE A 122 -5.12 11.84 -11.60
CA ILE A 122 -5.27 11.45 -13.00
C ILE A 122 -6.73 11.63 -13.45
N ASP A 123 -7.69 11.10 -12.70
CA ASP A 123 -9.11 11.24 -13.06
C ASP A 123 -9.59 12.70 -12.99
N THR A 124 -9.03 13.51 -12.08
CA THR A 124 -9.32 14.95 -12.03
C THR A 124 -8.76 15.68 -13.26
N GLU A 125 -7.55 15.34 -13.71
CA GLU A 125 -6.95 15.94 -14.90
C GLU A 125 -7.70 15.52 -16.17
N LEU A 126 -8.14 14.26 -16.28
CA LEU A 126 -9.03 13.79 -17.37
C LEU A 126 -10.35 14.56 -17.38
N ALA A 127 -10.99 14.73 -16.22
CA ALA A 127 -12.21 15.54 -16.12
C ALA A 127 -11.97 17.02 -16.45
N ALA A 128 -10.77 17.54 -16.20
CA ALA A 128 -10.40 18.90 -16.58
C ALA A 128 -10.14 19.04 -18.09
N ALA A 129 -9.55 18.03 -18.72
CA ALA A 129 -9.36 17.98 -20.17
C ALA A 129 -10.71 18.01 -20.90
N GLY A 130 -11.66 17.15 -20.51
CA GLY A 130 -13.02 17.15 -21.06
C GLY A 130 -13.72 18.52 -20.94
N LYS A 131 -13.61 19.19 -19.79
CA LYS A 131 -14.16 20.55 -19.61
C LYS A 131 -13.49 21.62 -20.46
N LEU A 132 -12.23 21.40 -20.87
CA LEU A 132 -11.53 22.33 -21.76
C LEU A 132 -11.93 22.12 -23.22
N HIS A 133 -12.29 20.89 -23.62
CA HIS A 133 -12.86 20.62 -24.94
C HIS A 133 -14.16 21.40 -25.17
N ASP A 134 -14.97 21.58 -24.13
CA ASP A 134 -16.24 22.33 -24.23
C ASP A 134 -16.05 23.84 -24.48
N ARG A 135 -14.83 24.35 -24.54
CA ARG A 135 -14.55 25.79 -24.72
C ARG A 135 -14.37 26.16 -26.18
N GLU A 136 -14.83 27.36 -26.51
CA GLU A 136 -14.51 27.99 -27.79
C GLU A 136 -12.99 28.16 -27.95
N ASN A 137 -12.46 27.82 -29.13
CA ASN A 137 -11.02 27.86 -29.45
C ASN A 137 -10.14 26.94 -28.59
N ALA A 138 -10.68 25.82 -28.10
CA ALA A 138 -9.89 24.75 -27.52
C ALA A 138 -8.83 24.25 -28.51
N ASP A 139 -7.66 23.87 -27.98
CA ASP A 139 -6.61 23.20 -28.75
C ASP A 139 -6.81 21.69 -28.60
N ASP A 140 -7.80 21.16 -29.32
CA ASP A 140 -8.28 19.77 -29.17
C ASP A 140 -7.14 18.76 -29.36
N ALA A 141 -6.25 18.98 -30.32
CA ALA A 141 -5.11 18.11 -30.56
C ALA A 141 -4.19 17.98 -29.33
N LYS A 142 -4.00 19.06 -28.55
CA LYS A 142 -3.22 18.99 -27.30
C LYS A 142 -4.01 18.38 -26.15
N LEU A 143 -5.33 18.60 -26.10
CA LEU A 143 -6.19 17.96 -25.09
C LEU A 143 -6.23 16.45 -25.30
N ASP A 144 -6.46 15.98 -26.54
CA ASP A 144 -6.40 14.56 -26.93
C ASP A 144 -5.04 13.93 -26.55
N ALA A 145 -3.94 14.66 -26.79
CA ALA A 145 -2.61 14.20 -26.43
C ALA A 145 -2.43 14.05 -24.91
N VAL A 146 -3.02 14.95 -24.11
CA VAL A 146 -3.03 14.83 -22.65
C VAL A 146 -3.86 13.63 -22.22
N GLU A 147 -5.07 13.47 -22.73
CA GLU A 147 -5.95 12.35 -22.39
C GLU A 147 -5.28 11.02 -22.71
N LYS A 148 -4.71 10.88 -23.91
CA LYS A 148 -3.95 9.70 -24.32
C LYS A 148 -2.72 9.43 -23.45
N SER A 149 -2.08 10.46 -22.91
CA SER A 149 -0.93 10.27 -22.01
C SER A 149 -1.34 9.72 -20.63
N LEU A 150 -2.57 10.00 -20.20
CA LEU A 150 -3.15 9.60 -18.93
C LEU A 150 -3.96 8.30 -19.01
N ASP A 151 -4.42 7.94 -20.21
CA ASP A 151 -5.19 6.73 -20.44
C ASP A 151 -4.46 5.46 -19.95
N GLY A 152 -5.21 4.58 -19.29
CA GLY A 152 -4.70 3.37 -18.65
C GLY A 152 -3.67 3.56 -17.51
N LYS A 153 -3.30 4.81 -17.14
CA LYS A 153 -2.30 5.03 -16.08
C LYS A 153 -2.81 4.66 -14.71
N VAL A 154 -4.11 4.80 -14.45
CA VAL A 154 -4.70 4.34 -13.20
C VAL A 154 -4.68 2.82 -13.12
N ASP A 155 -5.05 2.11 -14.19
CA ASP A 155 -4.98 0.64 -14.22
C ASP A 155 -3.55 0.14 -14.02
N ALA A 156 -2.59 0.74 -14.73
CA ALA A 156 -1.17 0.42 -14.56
C ALA A 156 -0.70 0.65 -13.12
N LEU A 157 -1.15 1.74 -12.49
CA LEU A 157 -0.85 2.05 -11.09
C LEU A 157 -1.49 1.05 -10.12
N LEU A 158 -2.74 0.66 -10.36
CA LEU A 158 -3.48 -0.30 -9.54
C LEU A 158 -2.90 -1.71 -9.65
N ALA A 159 -2.35 -2.07 -10.81
CA ALA A 159 -1.70 -3.35 -11.05
C ALA A 159 -0.37 -3.54 -10.29
N ILE A 160 0.31 -2.46 -9.88
CA ILE A 160 1.57 -2.54 -9.12
C ILE A 160 1.33 -3.28 -7.81
N GLN A 161 1.98 -4.43 -7.63
CA GLN A 161 1.89 -5.22 -6.42
C GLN A 161 2.95 -4.79 -5.38
N PRO A 162 2.66 -4.93 -4.07
CA PRO A 162 3.69 -4.83 -3.05
C PRO A 162 4.75 -5.92 -3.22
N GLY A 163 5.94 -5.70 -2.67
CA GLY A 163 7.07 -6.61 -2.85
C GLY A 163 8.35 -6.19 -2.15
N PRO A 164 9.37 -7.08 -2.19
CA PRO A 164 10.64 -6.86 -1.51
C PRO A 164 11.44 -5.69 -2.10
N ASP A 165 11.35 -5.50 -3.42
CA ASP A 165 12.04 -4.42 -4.12
C ASP A 165 11.26 -3.10 -4.04
N GLY A 166 11.54 -2.34 -2.98
CA GLY A 166 10.95 -1.02 -2.77
C GLY A 166 11.40 0.01 -3.80
N ASP A 167 12.56 -0.16 -4.43
CA ASP A 167 13.09 0.78 -5.42
C ASP A 167 12.45 0.59 -6.78
N ALA A 168 12.23 -0.66 -7.21
CA ALA A 168 11.44 -0.95 -8.39
C ALA A 168 10.01 -0.38 -8.27
N ILE A 169 9.35 -0.56 -7.12
CA ILE A 169 8.02 0.01 -6.86
C ILE A 169 8.07 1.55 -6.97
N ARG A 170 9.06 2.19 -6.32
CA ARG A 170 9.22 3.66 -6.40
C ARG A 170 9.46 4.14 -7.82
N ALA A 171 10.25 3.42 -8.61
CA ALA A 171 10.54 3.76 -10.00
C ALA A 171 9.26 3.72 -10.85
N GLN A 172 8.45 2.65 -10.74
CA GLN A 172 7.17 2.53 -11.46
C GLN A 172 6.20 3.65 -11.08
N VAL A 173 6.02 3.90 -9.78
CA VAL A 173 5.16 5.00 -9.28
C VAL A 173 5.67 6.36 -9.75
N LYS A 174 7.00 6.56 -9.80
CA LYS A 174 7.62 7.82 -10.27
C LYS A 174 7.28 8.10 -11.73
N THR A 175 7.33 7.09 -12.59
CA THR A 175 6.98 7.24 -14.01
C THR A 175 5.55 7.78 -14.16
N ILE A 176 4.58 7.16 -13.48
CA ILE A 176 3.18 7.58 -13.53
C ILE A 176 2.99 8.99 -12.96
N ARG A 177 3.67 9.30 -11.85
CA ARG A 177 3.64 10.65 -11.25
C ARG A 177 4.17 11.72 -12.21
N THR A 178 5.28 11.45 -12.91
CA THR A 178 5.85 12.40 -13.87
C THR A 178 4.85 12.66 -14.99
N THR A 179 4.26 11.61 -15.57
CA THR A 179 3.22 11.78 -16.61
C THR A 179 2.04 12.63 -16.14
N ALA A 180 1.51 12.36 -14.94
CA ALA A 180 0.41 13.16 -14.37
C ALA A 180 0.80 14.63 -14.13
N LYS A 181 2.06 14.88 -13.71
CA LYS A 181 2.57 16.24 -13.52
C LYS A 181 2.68 17.00 -14.83
N ASP A 182 3.19 16.34 -15.87
CA ASP A 182 3.37 16.96 -17.19
C ASP A 182 2.02 17.25 -17.85
N ALA A 183 1.07 16.31 -17.76
CA ALA A 183 -0.32 16.52 -18.18
C ALA A 183 -0.95 17.75 -17.52
N ARG A 184 -0.84 17.87 -16.19
CA ARG A 184 -1.32 19.03 -15.44
C ARG A 184 -0.67 20.33 -15.88
N ALA A 185 0.64 20.33 -16.16
CA ALA A 185 1.35 21.50 -16.64
C ALA A 185 0.79 21.96 -18.00
N THR A 186 0.56 21.02 -18.91
CA THR A 186 -0.06 21.28 -20.23
C THR A 186 -1.48 21.83 -20.08
N LEU A 187 -2.34 21.21 -19.28
CA LEU A 187 -3.71 21.67 -19.04
C LEU A 187 -3.74 23.09 -18.46
N LYS A 188 -2.83 23.41 -17.54
CA LYS A 188 -2.70 24.76 -16.98
C LYS A 188 -2.32 25.79 -18.05
N ALA A 189 -1.40 25.43 -18.95
CA ALA A 189 -1.01 26.30 -20.06
C ALA A 189 -2.16 26.53 -21.04
N LEU A 190 -2.89 25.47 -21.41
CA LEU A 190 -4.07 25.55 -22.29
C LEU A 190 -5.19 26.40 -21.68
N ASN A 191 -5.49 26.21 -20.40
CA ASN A 191 -6.48 27.00 -19.68
C ASN A 191 -6.11 28.50 -19.60
N LYS A 192 -4.82 28.83 -19.58
CA LYS A 192 -4.36 30.24 -19.62
C LYS A 192 -4.53 30.83 -21.03
N SER A 193 -4.17 30.08 -22.07
CA SER A 193 -4.28 30.51 -23.47
C SER A 193 -5.74 30.82 -23.86
N THR A 194 -6.67 29.96 -23.44
CA THR A 194 -8.11 30.10 -23.75
C THR A 194 -8.81 31.24 -23.00
N ARG A 195 -8.19 31.80 -21.94
CA ARG A 195 -8.77 32.93 -21.16
C ARG A 195 -8.23 34.30 -21.57
N GLY A 196 -7.12 34.34 -22.31
CA GLY A 196 -6.48 35.58 -22.76
C GLY A 196 -6.89 36.02 -24.16
N LYS A 197 -7.82 35.30 -24.77
CA LYS A 197 -8.51 35.64 -26.02
C LYS A 197 -9.95 35.98 -25.66
#